data_AF-A0A0F8U080-F1
#
_entry.id   AF-A0A0F8U080-F1
#
_cell.length_a   1.000
_cell.length_b   1.000
_cell.length_c   1.000
_cell.angle_alpha   90.00
_cell.angle_beta   90.00
_cell.angle_gamma   90.00
#
_symmetry.space_group_name_H-M   'P 1'
#
loop_
_entity.id
_entity.type
_entity.pdbx_description
1 polymer ?
#
loop_
_entity_poly.entity_id
_entity_poly.type
_entity_poly.pdbx_seq_one_letter_code
_entity_poly.pdbx_strand_id
1 'polypeptide(L)'
;MALDISQDARRVLDTLQAGGIAIIPSSVGYGIIGSTPAALQRIFTAKRRTLVQVIAVTQDLPLGVVAPYDFTHALLRPLDPQTISQSTDTEANTLAMLVNGGPFQEELTRLASAAGTPVFGSSANLSGRGTKTRVEEIESDVLRVADVVLDYGLRVHHAPRASSTMIDFGFVDRVKVVRFGACYEVIRDVLGKFGGEACARLPVDPGKQVLFSGRV
;
A
#
# COMPACT_ATOMS: atom_id res chain seq x y z
N MET A 1 -12.70 -46.09 -15.28
CA MET A 1 -11.52 -45.35 -15.77
C MET A 1 -10.63 -45.10 -14.56
N ALA A 2 -9.41 -45.65 -14.54
CA ALA A 2 -8.48 -45.47 -13.43
C ALA A 2 -7.69 -44.16 -13.61
N LEU A 3 -7.41 -43.45 -12.52
CA LEU A 3 -6.58 -42.24 -12.53
C LEU A 3 -5.11 -42.64 -12.66
N ASP A 4 -4.42 -42.16 -13.71
CA ASP A 4 -2.96 -42.33 -13.85
C ASP A 4 -2.24 -41.15 -13.20
N ILE A 5 -2.03 -41.28 -11.89
CA ILE A 5 -1.40 -40.24 -11.06
C ILE A 5 0.03 -39.90 -11.57
N SER A 6 0.76 -40.90 -12.07
CA SER A 6 2.14 -40.70 -12.53
C SER A 6 2.20 -39.91 -13.83
N GLN A 7 1.29 -40.18 -14.76
CA GLN A 7 1.17 -39.43 -16.00
C GLN A 7 0.67 -38.00 -15.74
N ASP A 8 -0.31 -37.84 -14.85
CA ASP A 8 -0.84 -36.52 -14.48
C ASP A 8 0.23 -35.62 -13.82
N ALA A 9 1.03 -36.17 -12.90
CA ALA A 9 2.13 -35.44 -12.27
C ALA A 9 3.19 -34.99 -13.29
N ARG A 10 3.51 -35.85 -14.28
CA ARG A 10 4.42 -35.51 -15.39
C ARG A 10 3.89 -34.36 -16.23
N ARG A 11 2.62 -34.41 -16.62
CA ARG A 11 1.96 -33.33 -17.36
C ARG A 11 1.99 -32.00 -16.61
N VAL A 12 1.80 -32.03 -15.29
CA VAL A 12 1.93 -30.82 -14.45
C VAL A 12 3.37 -30.29 -14.48
N LEU A 13 4.37 -31.16 -14.29
CA LEU A 13 5.78 -30.76 -14.34
C LEU A 13 6.15 -30.14 -15.69
N ASP A 14 5.75 -30.79 -16.80
CA ASP A 14 6.00 -30.29 -18.16
C ASP A 14 5.34 -28.91 -18.37
N THR A 15 4.12 -28.73 -17.85
CA THR A 15 3.41 -27.44 -17.89
C THR A 15 4.17 -26.36 -17.12
N LEU A 16 4.70 -26.67 -15.94
CA LEU A 16 5.47 -25.73 -15.13
C LEU A 16 6.82 -25.38 -15.78
N GLN A 17 7.51 -26.36 -16.36
CA GLN A 17 8.77 -26.17 -17.08
C GLN A 17 8.57 -25.31 -18.34
N ALA A 18 7.42 -25.41 -18.99
CA ALA A 18 7.03 -24.53 -20.10
C ALA A 18 6.56 -23.12 -19.65
N GLY A 19 6.62 -22.80 -18.34
CA GLY A 19 6.18 -21.51 -17.80
C GLY A 19 4.66 -21.35 -17.67
N GLY A 20 3.91 -22.46 -17.76
CA GLY A 20 2.47 -22.54 -17.58
C GLY A 20 2.04 -22.48 -16.11
N ILE A 21 0.74 -22.63 -15.90
CA ILE A 21 0.07 -22.67 -14.59
C ILE A 21 -0.73 -23.96 -14.53
N ALA A 22 -0.71 -24.62 -13.38
CA ALA A 22 -1.52 -25.81 -13.14
C ALA A 22 -2.43 -25.59 -11.92
N ILE A 23 -3.62 -26.19 -11.95
CA ILE A 23 -4.47 -26.38 -10.77
C ILE A 23 -4.39 -27.85 -10.42
N ILE A 24 -3.90 -28.17 -9.23
CA ILE A 24 -3.62 -29.53 -8.77
C ILE A 24 -4.51 -29.89 -7.57
N PRO A 25 -4.97 -31.14 -7.44
CA PRO A 25 -5.62 -31.61 -6.23
C PRO A 25 -4.60 -31.78 -5.08
N SER A 26 -5.06 -31.61 -3.84
CA SER A 26 -4.37 -32.01 -2.61
C SER A 26 -5.37 -32.64 -1.64
N SER A 27 -4.91 -33.21 -0.53
CA SER A 27 -5.78 -33.82 0.49
C SER A 27 -6.73 -32.84 1.19
N VAL A 28 -6.52 -31.53 1.05
CA VAL A 28 -7.33 -30.47 1.70
C VAL A 28 -8.12 -29.61 0.71
N GLY A 29 -7.88 -29.73 -0.59
CA GLY A 29 -8.48 -28.90 -1.63
C GLY A 29 -7.58 -28.74 -2.85
N TYR A 30 -7.99 -27.92 -3.82
CA TYR A 30 -7.20 -27.66 -5.02
C TYR A 30 -6.25 -26.47 -4.83
N GLY A 31 -4.99 -26.64 -5.24
CA GLY A 31 -3.97 -25.58 -5.28
C GLY A 31 -3.71 -25.11 -6.70
N ILE A 32 -3.51 -23.81 -6.90
CA ILE A 32 -3.01 -23.26 -8.18
C ILE A 32 -1.53 -22.96 -8.03
N ILE A 33 -0.71 -23.46 -8.97
CA ILE A 33 0.74 -23.42 -8.91
C ILE A 33 1.34 -22.94 -10.24
N GLY A 34 2.47 -22.26 -10.15
CA GLY A 34 3.26 -21.75 -11.27
C GLY A 34 4.69 -21.49 -10.79
N SER A 35 5.68 -21.61 -11.68
CA SER A 35 7.11 -21.58 -11.30
C SER A 35 7.89 -20.41 -11.89
N THR A 36 7.26 -19.59 -12.73
CA THR A 36 7.90 -18.42 -13.37
C THR A 36 7.25 -17.11 -12.90
N PRO A 37 7.95 -15.96 -12.95
CA PRO A 37 7.37 -14.66 -12.59
C PRO A 37 6.07 -14.34 -13.35
N ALA A 38 6.04 -14.60 -14.67
CA ALA A 38 4.85 -14.39 -15.49
C ALA A 38 3.67 -15.30 -15.08
N ALA A 39 3.95 -16.57 -14.74
CA ALA A 39 2.92 -17.48 -14.23
C ALA A 39 2.37 -17.00 -12.88
N LEU A 40 3.24 -16.61 -11.94
CA LEU A 40 2.84 -16.11 -10.63
C LEU A 40 2.03 -14.81 -10.73
N GLN A 41 2.41 -13.88 -11.63
CA GLN A 41 1.65 -12.65 -11.88
C GLN A 41 0.23 -12.95 -12.40
N ARG A 42 0.09 -13.88 -13.35
CA ARG A 42 -1.25 -14.30 -13.84
C ARG A 42 -2.09 -14.93 -12.73
N ILE A 43 -1.51 -15.78 -11.88
CA ILE A 43 -2.21 -16.35 -10.71
C ILE A 43 -2.66 -15.24 -9.76
N PHE A 44 -1.78 -14.26 -9.52
CA PHE A 44 -2.02 -13.12 -8.65
C PHE A 44 -3.23 -12.30 -9.12
N THR A 45 -3.24 -11.91 -10.40
CA THR A 45 -4.34 -11.23 -11.06
C THR A 45 -5.63 -12.06 -11.02
N ALA A 46 -5.56 -13.35 -11.36
CA ALA A 46 -6.73 -14.25 -11.38
C ALA A 46 -7.36 -14.42 -9.99
N LYS A 47 -6.55 -14.41 -8.93
CA LYS A 47 -7.01 -14.46 -7.52
C LYS A 47 -7.49 -13.11 -6.98
N ARG A 48 -7.54 -12.07 -7.83
CA ARG A 48 -7.93 -10.70 -7.46
C ARG A 48 -7.13 -10.13 -6.28
N ARG A 49 -5.91 -10.62 -6.07
CA ARG A 49 -5.02 -10.01 -5.07
C ARG A 49 -4.47 -8.74 -5.69
N THR A 50 -4.63 -7.61 -5.02
CA THR A 50 -3.98 -6.37 -5.44
C THR A 50 -2.60 -6.27 -4.78
N LEU A 51 -1.65 -5.57 -5.42
CA LEU A 51 -0.33 -5.32 -4.81
C LEU A 51 -0.49 -4.62 -3.45
N VAL A 52 -1.46 -3.71 -3.36
CA VAL A 52 -1.86 -3.03 -2.13
C VAL A 52 -2.26 -4.05 -1.05
N GLN A 53 -3.07 -5.06 -1.35
CA GLN A 53 -3.43 -6.10 -0.37
C GLN A 53 -2.24 -6.94 0.08
N VAL A 54 -1.30 -7.26 -0.81
CA VAL A 54 -0.08 -7.99 -0.39
C VAL A 54 0.73 -7.15 0.59
N ILE A 55 0.94 -5.88 0.28
CA ILE A 55 1.73 -4.99 1.13
C ILE A 55 1.01 -4.72 2.45
N ALA A 56 -0.25 -4.29 2.37
CA ALA A 56 -1.00 -3.83 3.52
C ALA A 56 -1.52 -4.95 4.41
N VAL A 57 -1.91 -6.11 3.84
CA VAL A 57 -2.52 -7.20 4.62
C VAL A 57 -1.56 -8.36 4.82
N THR A 58 -0.94 -8.87 3.75
CA THR A 58 -0.07 -10.06 3.86
C THR A 58 1.26 -9.75 4.53
N GLN A 59 1.87 -8.60 4.19
CA GLN A 59 3.14 -8.15 4.79
C GLN A 59 2.93 -7.29 6.03
N ASP A 60 1.68 -6.90 6.32
CA ASP A 60 1.32 -6.02 7.44
C ASP A 60 2.14 -4.71 7.47
N LEU A 61 2.26 -4.06 6.30
CA LEU A 61 3.04 -2.82 6.15
C LEU A 61 2.14 -1.61 5.84
N PRO A 62 2.45 -0.43 6.39
CA PRO A 62 1.77 0.80 6.01
C PRO A 62 2.13 1.20 4.58
N LEU A 63 1.13 1.63 3.81
CA LEU A 63 1.32 2.09 2.45
C LEU A 63 0.48 3.34 2.17
N GLY A 64 1.14 4.41 1.74
CA GLY A 64 0.48 5.53 1.07
C GLY A 64 0.14 5.13 -0.36
N VAL A 65 -1.13 5.27 -0.74
CA VAL A 65 -1.65 4.94 -2.06
C VAL A 65 -2.22 6.22 -2.66
N VAL A 66 -1.72 6.61 -3.83
CA VAL A 66 -2.40 7.56 -4.71
C VAL A 66 -3.07 6.75 -5.81
N ALA A 67 -4.39 6.88 -5.95
CA ALA A 67 -5.16 6.08 -6.90
C ALA A 67 -6.44 6.81 -7.32
N PRO A 68 -7.09 6.37 -8.41
CA PRO A 68 -8.38 6.93 -8.80
C PRO A 68 -9.44 6.73 -7.72
N TYR A 69 -10.34 7.70 -7.58
CA TYR A 69 -11.42 7.64 -6.61
C TYR A 69 -12.77 7.92 -7.26
N ASP A 70 -13.84 7.49 -6.59
CA ASP A 70 -15.21 7.79 -6.98
C ASP A 70 -15.68 9.08 -6.30
N PHE A 71 -15.79 10.17 -7.08
CA PHE A 71 -16.24 11.47 -6.60
C PHE A 71 -17.70 11.49 -6.13
N THR A 72 -18.48 10.44 -6.44
CA THR A 72 -19.89 10.31 -6.01
C THR A 72 -20.05 9.60 -4.67
N HIS A 73 -18.95 9.10 -4.11
CA HIS A 73 -18.96 8.30 -2.88
C HIS A 73 -19.62 9.05 -1.71
N ALA A 74 -20.45 8.35 -0.95
CA ALA A 74 -21.29 8.96 0.08
C ALA A 74 -20.49 9.73 1.15
N LEU A 75 -19.29 9.27 1.50
CA LEU A 75 -18.40 9.94 2.47
C LEU A 75 -17.82 11.27 1.97
N LEU A 76 -17.85 11.54 0.65
CA LEU A 76 -17.36 12.79 0.07
C LEU A 76 -18.45 13.86 -0.04
N ARG A 77 -19.73 13.45 -0.05
CA ARG A 77 -20.88 14.36 -0.17
C ARG A 77 -20.93 15.49 0.87
N PRO A 78 -20.60 15.27 2.16
CA PRO A 78 -20.69 16.35 3.15
C PRO A 78 -19.53 17.35 3.06
N LEU A 79 -18.54 17.13 2.20
CA LEU A 79 -17.32 17.93 2.13
C LEU A 79 -17.45 19.05 1.12
N ASP A 80 -16.99 20.23 1.50
CA ASP A 80 -16.83 21.34 0.57
C ASP A 80 -15.64 21.09 -0.39
N PRO A 81 -15.62 21.77 -1.56
CA PRO A 81 -14.56 21.58 -2.55
C PRO A 81 -13.15 21.87 -2.04
N GLN A 82 -12.99 22.81 -1.10
CA GLN A 82 -11.69 23.16 -0.54
C GLN A 82 -11.16 22.00 0.32
N THR A 83 -12.00 21.39 1.15
CA THR A 83 -11.64 20.21 1.95
C THR A 83 -11.26 19.02 1.07
N ILE A 84 -12.02 18.75 0.00
CA ILE A 84 -11.72 17.68 -0.96
C ILE A 84 -10.34 17.91 -1.60
N SER A 85 -10.04 19.13 -2.04
CA SER A 85 -8.78 19.48 -2.71
C SER A 85 -7.53 19.31 -1.84
N GLN A 86 -7.66 19.22 -0.52
CA GLN A 86 -6.51 18.98 0.38
C GLN A 86 -5.93 17.57 0.25
N SER A 87 -6.72 16.60 -0.24
CA SER A 87 -6.31 15.19 -0.34
C SER A 87 -6.54 14.58 -1.72
N THR A 88 -7.22 15.29 -2.63
CA THR A 88 -7.46 14.86 -4.01
C THR A 88 -6.79 15.78 -5.01
N ASP A 89 -6.30 15.20 -6.09
CA ASP A 89 -6.07 15.93 -7.34
C ASP A 89 -7.28 15.68 -8.26
N THR A 90 -8.14 16.69 -8.40
CA THR A 90 -9.36 16.60 -9.20
C THR A 90 -9.08 16.57 -10.71
N GLU A 91 -7.97 17.16 -11.16
CA GLU A 91 -7.57 17.13 -12.58
C GLU A 91 -7.00 15.76 -12.96
N ALA A 92 -6.18 15.17 -12.08
CA ALA A 92 -5.68 13.82 -12.24
C ALA A 92 -6.69 12.73 -11.86
N ASN A 93 -7.85 13.11 -11.27
CA ASN A 93 -8.84 12.23 -10.68
C ASN A 93 -8.23 11.22 -9.69
N THR A 94 -7.37 11.68 -8.76
CA THR A 94 -6.73 10.81 -7.76
C THR A 94 -6.96 11.30 -6.33
N LEU A 95 -6.92 10.35 -5.39
CA LEU A 95 -6.97 10.58 -3.94
C LEU A 95 -5.74 9.93 -3.31
N ALA A 96 -5.11 10.62 -2.36
CA ALA A 96 -4.04 10.06 -1.54
C ALA A 96 -4.61 9.50 -0.23
N MET A 97 -4.32 8.24 0.08
CA MET A 97 -4.75 7.58 1.32
C MET A 97 -3.60 6.83 1.98
N LEU A 98 -3.57 6.80 3.30
CA LEU A 98 -2.76 5.84 4.05
C LEU A 98 -3.60 4.59 4.31
N VAL A 99 -3.14 3.45 3.82
CA VAL A 99 -3.69 2.12 4.18
C VAL A 99 -2.77 1.42 5.16
N ASN A 100 -3.38 0.65 6.07
CA ASN A 100 -2.72 -0.05 7.17
C ASN A 100 -1.78 0.85 8.01
N GLY A 101 -2.29 1.91 8.63
CA GLY A 101 -1.52 2.65 9.66
C GLY A 101 -1.58 2.02 11.05
N GLY A 102 -1.92 0.73 11.15
CA GLY A 102 -2.02 -0.02 12.38
C GLY A 102 -3.40 0.00 13.05
N PRO A 103 -3.54 -0.73 14.18
CA PRO A 103 -4.84 -1.06 14.77
C PRO A 103 -5.69 0.15 15.19
N PHE A 104 -5.06 1.22 15.69
CA PHE A 104 -5.77 2.43 16.07
C PHE A 104 -6.42 3.12 14.87
N GLN A 105 -5.69 3.23 13.75
CA GLN A 105 -6.25 3.83 12.53
C GLN A 105 -7.40 2.99 11.99
N GLU A 106 -7.28 1.66 12.03
CA GLU A 106 -8.34 0.75 11.59
C GLU A 106 -9.63 0.94 12.40
N GLU A 107 -9.53 0.97 13.73
CA GLU A 107 -10.69 1.18 14.59
C GLU A 107 -11.29 2.59 14.43
N LEU A 108 -10.44 3.64 14.34
CA LEU A 108 -10.90 4.99 14.07
C LEU A 108 -11.63 5.07 12.72
N THR A 109 -11.08 4.46 11.67
CA THR A 109 -11.69 4.42 10.34
C THR A 109 -13.02 3.69 10.36
N ARG A 110 -13.12 2.57 11.09
CA ARG A 110 -14.35 1.79 11.25
C ARG A 110 -15.44 2.63 11.92
N LEU A 111 -15.12 3.27 13.05
CA LEU A 111 -16.05 4.13 13.80
C LEU A 111 -16.48 5.35 12.98
N ALA A 112 -15.52 6.05 12.38
CA ALA A 112 -15.79 7.26 11.60
C ALA A 112 -16.63 6.94 10.35
N SER A 113 -16.33 5.86 9.64
CA SER A 113 -17.12 5.42 8.48
C SER A 113 -18.55 5.04 8.87
N ALA A 114 -18.73 4.33 10.00
CA ALA A 114 -20.06 4.00 10.52
C ALA A 114 -20.86 5.25 10.92
N ALA A 115 -20.17 6.31 11.36
CA ALA A 115 -20.76 7.60 11.67
C ALA A 115 -20.90 8.52 10.43
N GLY A 116 -20.56 8.06 9.22
CA GLY A 116 -20.57 8.90 8.02
C GLY A 116 -19.59 10.07 8.07
N THR A 117 -18.57 9.99 8.93
CA THR A 117 -17.59 11.04 9.19
C THR A 117 -16.30 10.74 8.41
N PRO A 118 -15.97 11.50 7.35
CA PRO A 118 -14.70 11.33 6.67
C PRO A 118 -13.54 11.86 7.53
N VAL A 119 -12.41 11.14 7.52
CA VAL A 119 -11.21 11.50 8.29
C VAL A 119 -10.13 11.95 7.33
N PHE A 120 -9.68 13.20 7.48
CA PHE A 120 -8.56 13.77 6.75
C PHE A 120 -7.46 14.13 7.72
N GLY A 121 -6.22 14.02 7.27
CA GLY A 121 -5.08 14.38 8.11
C GLY A 121 -3.82 14.54 7.30
N SER A 122 -3.02 15.52 7.70
CA SER A 122 -1.61 15.62 7.35
C SER A 122 -0.77 15.14 8.53
N SER A 123 0.55 15.05 8.35
CA SER A 123 1.43 14.76 9.47
C SER A 123 1.44 15.91 10.48
N ALA A 124 1.44 15.59 11.78
CA ALA A 124 1.41 16.56 12.87
C ALA A 124 2.77 17.27 13.05
N ASN A 125 3.09 18.18 12.14
CA ASN A 125 4.29 18.99 12.17
C ASN A 125 4.08 20.30 11.41
N LEU A 126 4.86 21.32 11.74
CA LEU A 126 4.96 22.49 10.86
C LEU A 126 5.51 22.10 9.49
N SER A 127 5.00 22.73 8.43
CA SER A 127 5.39 22.45 7.05
C SER A 127 6.91 22.48 6.86
N GLY A 128 7.45 21.43 6.23
CA GLY A 128 8.89 21.29 5.97
C GLY A 128 9.77 20.85 7.14
N ARG A 129 9.22 20.69 8.36
CA ARG A 129 9.99 20.30 9.57
C ARG A 129 10.12 18.79 9.80
N GLY A 130 9.68 17.98 8.84
CA GLY A 130 9.71 16.52 8.90
C GLY A 130 8.66 15.93 9.85
N THR A 131 8.27 14.67 9.60
CA THR A 131 7.31 13.95 10.43
C THR A 131 7.91 13.67 11.81
N LYS A 132 7.11 13.93 12.86
CA LYS A 132 7.46 13.63 14.25
C LYS A 132 7.03 12.21 14.61
N THR A 133 7.84 11.55 15.43
CA THR A 133 7.67 10.14 15.80
C THR A 133 7.41 9.94 17.29
N ARG A 134 7.41 11.04 18.04
CA ARG A 134 7.01 11.15 19.44
C ARG A 134 6.23 12.46 19.65
N VAL A 135 5.42 12.52 20.71
CA VAL A 135 4.64 13.72 21.04
C VAL A 135 5.56 14.87 21.44
N GLU A 136 6.64 14.59 22.15
CA GLU A 136 7.61 15.59 22.61
C GLU A 136 8.38 16.28 21.47
N GLU A 137 8.35 15.69 20.26
CA GLU A 137 8.97 16.25 19.06
C GLU A 137 8.03 17.22 18.30
N ILE A 138 6.73 17.24 18.65
CA ILE A 138 5.71 18.07 18.00
C ILE A 138 5.85 19.51 18.44
N GLU A 139 5.79 20.44 17.49
CA GLU A 139 5.86 21.86 17.77
C GLU A 139 4.69 22.32 18.67
N SER A 140 4.97 23.19 19.64
CA SER A 140 3.98 23.64 20.62
C SER A 140 2.77 24.33 20.00
N ASP A 141 2.94 25.00 18.85
CA ASP A 141 1.83 25.61 18.10
C ASP A 141 0.88 24.55 17.51
N VAL A 142 1.41 23.39 17.09
CA VAL A 142 0.60 22.26 16.59
C VAL A 142 -0.11 21.57 17.76
N LEU A 143 0.56 21.39 18.90
CA LEU A 143 -0.06 20.83 20.10
C LEU A 143 -1.18 21.71 20.65
N ARG A 144 -1.05 23.04 20.56
CA ARG A 144 -2.01 23.99 21.12
C ARG A 144 -3.39 23.93 20.46
N VAL A 145 -3.44 23.55 19.18
CA VAL A 145 -4.71 23.45 18.43
C VAL A 145 -5.38 22.08 18.56
N ALA A 146 -4.74 21.12 19.23
CA ALA A 146 -5.29 19.78 19.40
C ALA A 146 -6.22 19.73 20.63
N ASP A 147 -7.47 19.35 20.42
CA ASP A 147 -8.42 19.11 21.52
C ASP A 147 -8.07 17.82 22.31
N VAL A 148 -7.42 16.87 21.66
CA VAL A 148 -6.98 15.59 22.24
C VAL A 148 -5.61 15.21 21.70
N VAL A 149 -4.71 14.80 22.59
CA VAL A 149 -3.38 14.25 22.24
C VAL A 149 -3.27 12.85 22.82
N LEU A 150 -3.07 11.85 21.95
CA LEU A 150 -2.88 10.46 22.34
C LEU A 150 -1.39 10.10 22.22
N ASP A 151 -0.72 9.93 23.36
CA ASP A 151 0.68 9.54 23.40
C ASP A 151 0.82 8.02 23.56
N TYR A 152 1.33 7.37 22.52
CA TYR A 152 1.64 5.95 22.53
C TYR A 152 3.15 5.68 22.62
N GLY A 153 3.97 6.71 22.83
CA GLY A 153 5.43 6.67 22.78
C GLY A 153 6.00 6.65 21.36
N LEU A 154 7.25 6.20 21.21
CA LEU A 154 7.93 6.12 19.91
C LEU A 154 7.14 5.29 18.90
N ARG A 155 6.91 5.82 17.70
CA ARG A 155 6.25 5.07 16.62
C ARG A 155 7.19 4.01 16.04
N VAL A 156 6.65 2.82 15.77
CA VAL A 156 7.42 1.64 15.29
C VAL A 156 8.18 1.90 14.00
N HIS A 157 7.65 2.74 13.11
CA HIS A 157 8.28 3.13 11.86
C HIS A 157 8.96 4.51 11.94
N HIS A 158 9.73 4.74 13.01
CA HIS A 158 10.49 5.99 13.18
C HIS A 158 11.78 6.05 12.34
N ALA A 159 12.33 4.89 11.97
CA ALA A 159 13.60 4.76 11.26
C ALA A 159 13.51 3.68 10.15
N PRO A 160 14.35 3.77 9.09
CA PRO A 160 15.30 4.86 8.79
C PRO A 160 14.60 6.14 8.31
N ARG A 161 13.35 6.03 7.85
CA ARG A 161 12.49 7.14 7.45
C ARG A 161 11.20 7.12 8.22
N ALA A 162 10.87 8.26 8.84
CA ALA A 162 9.54 8.51 9.38
C ALA A 162 8.55 8.76 8.23
N SER A 163 7.26 8.54 8.51
CA SER A 163 6.15 8.59 7.55
C SER A 163 6.05 7.38 6.60
N SER A 164 4.89 7.16 6.01
CA SER A 164 4.65 6.02 5.11
C SER A 164 5.37 6.19 3.78
N THR A 165 5.84 5.06 3.21
CA THR A 165 6.14 4.99 1.78
C THR A 165 4.87 5.30 0.99
N MET A 166 4.96 6.15 -0.03
CA MET A 166 3.80 6.52 -0.85
C MET A 166 4.06 6.23 -2.33
N ILE A 167 3.15 5.47 -2.93
CA ILE A 167 3.20 5.02 -4.31
C ILE A 167 1.93 5.48 -5.03
N ASP A 168 2.13 6.05 -6.22
CA ASP A 168 1.07 6.42 -7.14
C ASP A 168 0.81 5.26 -8.11
N PHE A 169 -0.43 4.77 -8.05
CA PHE A 169 -1.02 3.73 -8.89
C PHE A 169 -2.07 4.30 -9.86
N GLY A 170 -2.10 5.63 -10.05
CA GLY A 170 -3.09 6.37 -10.82
C GLY A 170 -3.31 5.87 -12.25
N PHE A 171 -2.32 5.19 -12.84
CA PHE A 171 -2.41 4.67 -14.20
C PHE A 171 -1.77 3.27 -14.31
N VAL A 172 -2.45 2.36 -15.03
CA VAL A 172 -2.08 0.93 -15.15
C VAL A 172 -0.63 0.72 -15.59
N ASP A 173 -0.09 1.63 -16.41
CA ASP A 173 1.26 1.51 -16.97
C ASP A 173 2.31 2.41 -16.29
N ARG A 174 1.93 3.15 -15.24
CA ARG A 174 2.84 4.06 -14.54
C ARG A 174 2.66 3.94 -13.03
N VAL A 175 3.56 3.21 -12.40
CA VAL A 175 3.75 3.25 -10.95
C VAL A 175 4.87 4.24 -10.64
N LYS A 176 4.61 5.19 -9.75
CA LYS A 176 5.59 6.20 -9.35
C LYS A 176 5.78 6.22 -7.84
N VAL A 177 7.03 6.41 -7.40
CA VAL A 177 7.31 6.73 -6.01
C VAL A 177 7.00 8.20 -5.79
N VAL A 178 6.04 8.48 -4.92
CA VAL A 178 5.74 9.84 -4.45
C VAL A 178 6.61 10.15 -3.23
N ARG A 179 6.83 9.15 -2.37
CA ARG A 179 7.67 9.30 -1.18
C ARG A 179 8.34 8.00 -0.79
N PHE A 180 9.67 8.04 -0.63
CA PHE A 180 10.42 7.04 0.13
C PHE A 180 10.09 7.21 1.62
N GLY A 181 9.58 6.16 2.27
CA GLY A 181 9.19 6.21 3.67
C GLY A 181 9.43 4.87 4.37
N ALA A 182 8.62 4.59 5.38
CA ALA A 182 8.65 3.34 6.12
C ALA A 182 8.63 2.13 5.18
N CYS A 183 9.53 1.17 5.45
CA CYS A 183 9.60 -0.13 4.77
C CYS A 183 9.74 -0.08 3.24
N TYR A 184 10.26 1.01 2.68
CA TYR A 184 10.35 1.20 1.22
C TYR A 184 11.04 0.03 0.51
N GLU A 185 12.17 -0.48 1.04
CA GLU A 185 12.90 -1.56 0.37
C GLU A 185 12.09 -2.87 0.27
N VAL A 186 11.31 -3.20 1.30
CA VAL A 186 10.42 -4.36 1.28
C VAL A 186 9.27 -4.13 0.31
N ILE A 187 8.68 -2.94 0.32
CA ILE A 187 7.61 -2.55 -0.61
C ILE A 187 8.10 -2.61 -2.06
N ARG A 188 9.30 -2.07 -2.34
CA ARG A 188 9.94 -2.08 -3.65
C ARG A 188 10.20 -3.50 -4.14
N ASP A 189 10.66 -4.41 -3.29
CA ASP A 189 10.89 -5.81 -3.65
C ASP A 189 9.57 -6.52 -4.03
N VAL A 190 8.51 -6.34 -3.24
CA VAL A 190 7.17 -6.89 -3.54
C VAL A 190 6.64 -6.33 -4.86
N LEU A 191 6.71 -5.01 -5.05
CA LEU A 191 6.27 -4.36 -6.29
C LEU A 191 7.09 -4.86 -7.49
N GLY A 192 8.41 -4.95 -7.38
CA GLY A 192 9.27 -5.43 -8.47
C GLY A 192 9.01 -6.89 -8.86
N LYS A 193 8.69 -7.75 -7.89
CA LYS A 193 8.40 -9.16 -8.14
C LYS A 193 7.03 -9.41 -8.77
N PHE A 194 6.00 -8.66 -8.34
CA PHE A 194 4.61 -8.97 -8.67
C PHE A 194 3.89 -7.90 -9.52
N GLY A 195 4.48 -6.72 -9.65
CA GLY A 195 3.87 -5.56 -10.32
C GLY A 195 4.34 -5.31 -11.76
N GLY A 196 5.04 -6.27 -12.36
CA GLY A 196 5.50 -6.19 -13.74
C GLY A 196 6.64 -5.19 -13.97
N GLU A 197 6.91 -4.91 -15.24
CA GLU A 197 8.12 -4.17 -15.66
C GLU A 197 8.18 -2.73 -15.13
N ALA A 198 7.04 -2.02 -15.08
CA ALA A 198 6.99 -0.67 -14.53
C ALA A 198 7.42 -0.64 -13.05
N CYS A 199 7.00 -1.63 -12.26
CA CYS A 199 7.37 -1.74 -10.85
C CYS A 199 8.81 -2.25 -10.66
N ALA A 200 9.33 -3.08 -11.56
CA ALA A 200 10.70 -3.58 -11.49
C ALA A 200 11.75 -2.47 -11.62
N ARG A 201 11.38 -1.33 -12.21
CA ARG A 201 12.26 -0.17 -12.44
C ARG A 201 12.15 0.91 -11.36
N LEU A 202 11.44 0.66 -10.27
CA LEU A 202 11.32 1.64 -9.18
C LEU A 202 12.71 1.98 -8.59
N PRO A 203 12.98 3.27 -8.32
CA PRO A 203 14.30 3.74 -7.90
C PRO A 203 14.68 3.19 -6.53
N VAL A 204 15.98 3.17 -6.23
CA VAL A 204 16.47 2.91 -4.87
C VAL A 204 16.33 4.20 -4.06
N ASP A 205 16.02 4.09 -2.76
CA ASP A 205 15.99 5.23 -1.86
C ASP A 205 17.41 5.85 -1.73
N PRO A 206 17.63 7.12 -2.12
CA PRO A 206 18.96 7.74 -2.04
C PRO A 206 19.41 8.03 -0.60
N GLY A 207 18.55 7.76 0.40
CA GLY A 207 18.84 7.95 1.81
C GLY A 207 18.53 9.36 2.30
N LYS A 208 18.34 9.47 3.63
CA LYS A 208 17.88 10.70 4.29
C LYS A 208 18.84 11.88 4.16
N GLN A 209 20.14 11.61 3.97
CA GLN A 209 21.15 12.67 3.79
C GLN A 209 21.03 13.36 2.42
N VAL A 210 20.62 12.62 1.39
CA VAL A 210 20.44 13.16 0.03
C VAL A 210 19.05 13.72 -0.14
N LEU A 211 18.03 13.03 0.37
CA LEU A 211 16.63 13.43 0.26
C LEU A 211 15.96 13.37 1.63
N PHE A 212 16.00 14.47 2.37
CA PHE A 212 15.56 14.52 3.78
C PHE A 212 14.09 14.10 3.97
N SER A 213 13.18 14.67 3.20
CA SER A 213 11.73 14.38 3.31
C SER A 213 11.32 13.05 2.69
N GLY A 214 12.18 12.47 1.84
CA GLY A 214 11.87 11.31 1.02
C GLY A 214 10.89 11.58 -0.13
N ARG A 215 10.33 12.79 -0.25
CA ARG A 215 9.38 13.15 -1.32
C ARG A 215 10.15 13.38 -2.62
N VAL A 216 9.70 12.73 -3.69
CA VAL A 216 10.30 12.78 -5.05
C VAL A 216 9.70 13.92 -5.87
#